data_AF-A0A4Q2UTY0-F1
#
_entry.id   AF-A0A4Q2UTY0-F1
#
_cell.length_a   1.000
_cell.length_b   1.000
_cell.length_c   1.000
_cell.angle_alpha   90.00
_cell.angle_beta   90.00
_cell.angle_gamma   90.00
#
_symmetry.space_group_name_H-M   'P 1'
#
loop_
_entity.id
_entity.type
_entity.pdbx_description
1 polymer ?
#
loop_
_entity_poly.entity_id
_entity_poly.type
_entity_poly.pdbx_seq_one_letter_code
_entity_poly.pdbx_strand_id
1 'polypeptide(L)'
;MHSVPTTPRGDSFINHSPLSNQAPPSYQAPAPVPAPVPQPSFSASLNKKPKYMPPTYGSPVHDEFHFEAWSDTDSCSGGSITKYDWRLAVVKTRLYTSHVNVTQYWTWVGQIQGFQHQVLKDVKPAKWGLLSDEIDFHVNLAEIEEMKWNIEALRVHIVMKKDAGKLAADGKPRGDVMASFRRARTMRRFLFFCREKGMKIAKREP
;
A
#
# COMPACT_ATOMS: atom_id res chain seq x y z
N MET A 1 -42.21 -36.74 29.19
CA MET A 1 -42.91 -36.00 28.13
C MET A 1 -41.87 -35.56 27.11
N HIS A 2 -41.96 -36.11 25.91
CA HIS A 2 -41.00 -35.98 24.82
C HIS A 2 -41.24 -34.71 24.01
N SER A 3 -40.17 -34.05 23.55
CA SER A 3 -40.19 -33.22 22.34
C SER A 3 -38.81 -33.24 21.66
N VAL A 4 -38.79 -33.83 20.46
CA VAL A 4 -37.69 -33.91 19.49
C VAL A 4 -37.75 -32.69 18.56
N PRO A 5 -36.61 -32.13 18.08
CA PRO A 5 -36.60 -31.27 16.91
C PRO A 5 -36.20 -32.05 15.65
N THR A 6 -37.13 -32.14 14.71
CA THR A 6 -37.00 -32.74 13.38
C THR A 6 -36.29 -31.77 12.41
N THR A 7 -35.24 -32.24 11.75
CA THR A 7 -34.66 -31.63 10.54
C THR A 7 -35.60 -31.73 9.34
N PRO A 8 -35.54 -30.76 8.39
CA PRO A 8 -35.74 -31.07 7.00
C PRO A 8 -34.48 -30.72 6.17
N ARG A 9 -33.91 -31.76 5.56
CA ARG A 9 -33.05 -31.70 4.40
C ARG A 9 -33.91 -31.30 3.19
N GLY A 10 -33.49 -30.27 2.47
CA GLY A 10 -34.10 -29.84 1.20
C GLY A 10 -33.00 -29.54 0.20
N ASP A 11 -32.59 -30.59 -0.53
CA ASP A 11 -31.75 -30.52 -1.71
C ASP A 11 -32.47 -29.75 -2.83
N SER A 12 -31.80 -28.81 -3.50
CA SER A 12 -32.20 -28.28 -4.81
C SER A 12 -30.99 -27.60 -5.48
N PHE A 13 -30.08 -28.41 -6.00
CA PHE A 13 -29.15 -27.98 -7.04
C PHE A 13 -29.82 -28.21 -8.39
N ILE A 14 -30.34 -27.14 -8.99
CA ILE A 14 -30.68 -27.11 -10.41
C ILE A 14 -29.78 -26.06 -11.06
N ASN A 15 -28.63 -26.50 -11.56
CA ASN A 15 -27.84 -25.77 -12.54
C ASN A 15 -28.23 -26.31 -13.92
N HIS A 16 -29.17 -25.64 -14.58
CA HIS A 16 -29.37 -25.76 -16.01
C HIS A 16 -29.05 -24.41 -16.65
N SER A 17 -27.91 -24.33 -17.34
CA SER A 17 -27.73 -23.40 -18.46
C SER A 17 -26.91 -24.07 -19.55
N PRO A 18 -27.29 -23.90 -20.82
CA PRO A 18 -27.00 -24.85 -21.88
C PRO A 18 -25.64 -24.66 -22.53
N LEU A 19 -25.06 -25.81 -22.94
CA LEU A 19 -24.06 -25.95 -23.98
C LEU A 19 -24.48 -25.14 -25.22
N SER A 20 -23.57 -24.31 -25.73
CA SER A 20 -23.65 -23.80 -27.09
C SER A 20 -22.36 -24.13 -27.84
N ASN A 21 -22.55 -24.50 -29.11
CA ASN A 21 -21.59 -24.70 -30.19
C ASN A 21 -20.99 -26.09 -30.35
N GLN A 22 -21.74 -26.91 -31.09
CA GLN A 22 -21.21 -27.96 -31.94
C GLN A 22 -21.45 -27.55 -33.41
N ALA A 23 -20.39 -27.44 -34.20
CA ALA A 23 -20.40 -27.59 -35.66
C ALA A 23 -18.97 -27.90 -36.18
N PRO A 24 -18.76 -29.05 -36.82
CA PRO A 24 -17.77 -29.26 -37.90
C PRO A 24 -18.53 -29.36 -39.26
N PRO A 25 -17.92 -29.54 -40.46
CA PRO A 25 -16.54 -29.97 -40.73
C PRO A 25 -15.77 -29.27 -41.87
N SER A 26 -14.49 -29.65 -41.93
CA SER A 26 -13.44 -29.59 -42.96
C SER A 26 -13.82 -29.30 -44.43
N TYR A 27 -13.03 -28.45 -45.09
CA TYR A 27 -12.60 -28.65 -46.49
C TYR A 27 -11.14 -28.20 -46.70
N GLN A 28 -10.52 -28.80 -47.71
CA GLN A 28 -9.09 -29.14 -47.87
C GLN A 28 -8.17 -28.01 -48.36
N ALA A 29 -6.86 -28.21 -48.10
CA ALA A 29 -5.74 -27.57 -48.76
C ALA A 29 -5.37 -28.25 -50.10
N PRO A 30 -4.67 -27.54 -50.99
CA PRO A 30 -3.38 -28.04 -51.48
C PRO A 30 -2.25 -26.97 -51.51
N ALA A 31 -0.99 -27.41 -51.39
CA ALA A 31 0.27 -26.65 -51.55
C ALA A 31 1.03 -27.13 -52.82
N PRO A 32 2.30 -26.74 -53.12
CA PRO A 32 3.09 -25.48 -53.06
C PRO A 32 3.41 -24.98 -54.52
N VAL A 33 4.20 -23.93 -54.86
CA VAL A 33 5.69 -23.81 -55.08
C VAL A 33 6.02 -22.39 -55.70
N PRO A 34 7.29 -21.99 -56.04
CA PRO A 34 8.23 -21.11 -55.33
C PRO A 34 8.43 -19.66 -55.88
N ALA A 35 9.23 -18.86 -55.18
CA ALA A 35 9.65 -17.48 -55.51
C ALA A 35 10.62 -17.34 -56.71
N PRO A 36 10.77 -16.13 -57.27
CA PRO A 36 12.10 -15.50 -57.24
C PRO A 36 12.11 -13.96 -57.02
N VAL A 37 13.19 -13.49 -56.39
CA VAL A 37 13.58 -12.07 -56.22
C VAL A 37 14.56 -11.70 -57.35
N PRO A 38 14.51 -10.49 -57.94
CA PRO A 38 15.64 -9.54 -57.77
C PRO A 38 15.25 -8.05 -57.70
N GLN A 39 15.88 -7.31 -56.78
CA GLN A 39 16.17 -5.85 -56.82
C GLN A 39 17.36 -5.61 -57.80
N PRO A 40 17.68 -4.39 -58.33
CA PRO A 40 17.61 -3.09 -57.63
C PRO A 40 17.22 -1.86 -58.49
N SER A 41 16.87 -0.75 -57.82
CA SER A 41 16.89 0.59 -58.41
C SER A 41 17.47 1.57 -57.39
N PHE A 42 18.57 2.21 -57.79
CA PHE A 42 19.31 3.22 -57.05
C PHE A 42 18.77 4.64 -57.32
N SER A 43 19.11 5.54 -56.39
CA SER A 43 19.01 7.02 -56.40
C SER A 43 17.67 7.59 -55.86
N ALA A 44 17.60 8.66 -55.06
CA ALA A 44 18.56 9.71 -54.76
C ALA A 44 18.31 10.40 -53.39
N SER A 45 19.39 10.98 -52.85
CA SER A 45 19.50 12.18 -51.99
C SER A 45 18.95 12.23 -50.54
N LEU A 46 19.90 12.06 -49.61
CA LEU A 46 20.39 13.02 -48.60
C LEU A 46 19.40 13.90 -47.78
N ASN A 47 19.44 13.63 -46.47
CA ASN A 47 19.48 14.57 -45.34
C ASN A 47 18.27 15.48 -45.07
N LYS A 48 17.24 14.93 -44.42
CA LYS A 48 16.39 15.73 -43.51
C LYS A 48 16.91 15.58 -42.08
N LYS A 49 17.69 16.58 -41.65
CA LYS A 49 18.10 16.80 -40.25
C LYS A 49 16.85 16.75 -39.37
N PRO A 50 16.75 15.87 -38.35
CA PRO A 50 15.63 15.93 -37.43
C PRO A 50 15.66 17.30 -36.74
N LYS A 51 14.61 18.09 -36.92
CA LYS A 51 14.43 19.32 -36.16
C LYS A 51 14.32 18.91 -34.70
N TYR A 52 15.33 19.26 -33.90
CA TYR A 52 15.27 19.14 -32.45
C TYR A 52 14.13 20.03 -31.96
N MET A 53 12.98 19.41 -31.71
CA MET A 53 11.90 20.04 -30.96
C MET A 53 12.42 20.15 -29.51
N PRO A 54 12.55 21.36 -28.94
CA PRO A 54 12.82 21.46 -27.51
C PRO A 54 11.67 20.75 -26.78
N PRO A 55 11.95 19.98 -25.70
CA PRO A 55 10.91 19.33 -24.93
C PRO A 55 9.85 20.37 -24.55
N THR A 56 8.64 20.13 -25.00
CA THR A 56 7.46 20.90 -24.63
C THR A 56 7.37 20.90 -23.11
N TYR A 57 7.41 22.11 -22.53
CA TYR A 57 6.91 22.48 -21.22
C TYR A 57 6.81 21.34 -20.18
N GLY A 58 7.81 21.31 -19.30
CA GLY A 58 7.71 20.85 -17.92
C GLY A 58 6.76 19.68 -17.67
N SER A 59 7.31 18.46 -17.67
CA SER A 59 6.82 17.45 -16.72
C SER A 59 6.55 18.15 -15.39
N PRO A 60 5.38 17.95 -14.74
CA PRO A 60 5.20 18.42 -13.39
C PRO A 60 6.43 17.96 -12.61
N VAL A 61 7.15 18.90 -12.01
CA VAL A 61 8.27 18.58 -11.14
C VAL A 61 7.63 17.91 -9.93
N HIS A 62 7.47 16.59 -10.01
CA HIS A 62 6.90 15.80 -8.95
C HIS A 62 7.88 15.87 -7.77
N ASP A 63 7.44 16.54 -6.72
CA ASP A 63 8.13 16.61 -5.43
C ASP A 63 8.49 15.19 -4.92
N GLU A 64 9.52 15.06 -4.07
CA GLU A 64 10.05 13.76 -3.59
C GLU A 64 8.98 12.93 -2.84
N PHE A 65 7.97 13.61 -2.30
CA PHE A 65 6.82 13.00 -1.65
C PHE A 65 5.57 12.94 -2.53
N HIS A 66 5.66 13.16 -3.84
CA HIS A 66 4.53 13.03 -4.73
C HIS A 66 3.94 11.61 -4.67
N PHE A 67 2.61 11.54 -4.64
CA PHE A 67 1.85 10.30 -4.66
C PHE A 67 0.56 10.47 -5.46
N GLU A 68 0.16 9.42 -6.16
CA GLU A 68 -1.16 9.30 -6.78
C GLU A 68 -2.25 9.07 -5.73
N ALA A 69 -3.52 9.24 -6.11
CA ALA A 69 -4.69 9.06 -5.25
C ALA A 69 -4.63 7.78 -4.38
N TRP A 70 -5.34 7.83 -3.25
CA TRP A 70 -5.40 6.73 -2.30
C TRP A 70 -6.72 5.97 -2.40
N SER A 71 -6.73 4.73 -1.91
CA SER A 71 -7.94 3.90 -1.88
C SER A 71 -8.71 4.14 -0.58
N ASP A 72 -10.02 4.28 -0.69
CA ASP A 72 -11.00 4.45 0.38
C ASP A 72 -11.33 3.18 1.16
N THR A 73 -10.79 2.03 0.75
CA THR A 73 -11.08 0.73 1.35
C THR A 73 -9.81 -0.05 1.70
N ASP A 74 -9.81 -0.71 2.86
CA ASP A 74 -8.77 -1.66 3.24
C ASP A 74 -8.90 -2.94 2.41
N SER A 75 -7.81 -3.32 1.75
CA SER A 75 -7.73 -4.54 0.94
C SER A 75 -7.97 -5.86 1.70
N CYS A 76 -7.83 -5.88 3.03
CA CYS A 76 -8.02 -7.12 3.81
C CYS A 76 -9.46 -7.33 4.27
N SER A 77 -10.13 -6.26 4.70
CA SER A 77 -11.48 -6.32 5.27
C SER A 77 -12.57 -5.68 4.41
N GLY A 78 -12.20 -4.86 3.43
CA GLY A 78 -13.12 -3.97 2.73
C GLY A 78 -13.60 -2.80 3.61
N GLY A 79 -13.11 -2.67 4.84
CA GLY A 79 -13.46 -1.59 5.75
C GLY A 79 -13.01 -0.23 5.23
N SER A 80 -13.75 0.83 5.55
CA SER A 80 -13.41 2.18 5.13
C SER A 80 -12.09 2.65 5.75
N ILE A 81 -11.24 3.22 4.93
CA ILE A 81 -10.03 3.94 5.34
C ILE A 81 -10.11 5.37 4.77
N THR A 82 -9.26 6.25 5.29
CA THR A 82 -9.25 7.67 4.91
C THR A 82 -7.86 8.10 4.43
N LYS A 83 -7.74 9.34 3.97
CA LYS A 83 -6.46 9.98 3.65
C LYS A 83 -5.52 10.11 4.86
N TYR A 84 -6.04 9.91 6.07
CA TYR A 84 -5.33 9.97 7.34
C TYR A 84 -4.92 8.60 7.89
N ASP A 85 -5.06 7.54 7.08
CA ASP A 85 -4.74 6.16 7.46
C ASP A 85 -3.56 5.59 6.66
N TRP A 86 -2.48 5.22 7.33
CA TRP A 86 -1.27 4.69 6.71
C TRP A 86 -0.99 3.26 7.17
N ARG A 87 -1.15 2.32 6.24
CA ARG A 87 -0.88 0.90 6.50
C ARG A 87 0.61 0.65 6.76
N LEU A 88 0.89 0.03 7.90
CA LEU A 88 2.24 -0.37 8.28
C LEU A 88 2.46 -1.85 7.97
N ALA A 89 3.72 -2.21 7.72
CA ALA A 89 4.17 -3.60 7.68
C ALA A 89 4.55 -4.08 9.09
N VAL A 90 5.36 -3.30 9.79
CA VAL A 90 5.82 -3.53 11.17
C VAL A 90 6.04 -2.18 11.85
N VAL A 91 5.74 -2.09 13.14
CA VAL A 91 6.16 -1.00 14.03
C VAL A 91 6.93 -1.59 15.21
N LYS A 92 7.97 -0.88 15.66
CA LYS A 92 8.91 -1.31 16.69
C LYS A 92 9.23 -0.16 17.63
N THR A 93 9.30 -0.46 18.91
CA THR A 93 9.84 0.39 19.99
C THR A 93 11.07 -0.32 20.60
N ARG A 94 11.60 0.23 21.69
CA ARG A 94 12.68 -0.41 22.45
C ARG A 94 12.31 -1.80 22.97
N LEU A 95 11.08 -1.98 23.47
CA LEU A 95 10.64 -3.23 24.10
C LEU A 95 9.78 -4.12 23.20
N TYR A 96 9.08 -3.54 22.22
CA TYR A 96 8.05 -4.26 21.48
C TYR A 96 8.24 -4.17 19.98
N THR A 97 7.78 -5.18 19.26
CA THR A 97 7.71 -5.19 17.79
C THR A 97 6.39 -5.84 17.40
N SER A 98 5.62 -5.18 16.53
CA SER A 98 4.38 -5.74 16.02
C SER A 98 4.65 -6.87 15.04
N HIS A 99 3.71 -7.81 14.96
CA HIS A 99 3.87 -8.96 14.08
C HIS A 99 3.59 -8.60 12.61
N VAL A 100 4.38 -9.14 11.69
CA VAL A 100 4.28 -8.87 10.24
C VAL A 100 2.93 -9.24 9.64
N ASN A 101 2.26 -10.26 10.17
CA ASN A 101 1.00 -10.78 9.62
C ASN A 101 -0.23 -10.00 10.12
N VAL A 102 -0.07 -9.04 11.02
CA VAL A 102 -1.18 -8.22 11.50
C VAL A 102 -1.46 -7.09 10.51
N THR A 103 -2.73 -6.91 10.14
CA THR A 103 -3.15 -5.71 9.40
C THR A 103 -3.24 -4.56 10.39
N GLN A 104 -2.37 -3.57 10.20
CA GLN A 104 -2.14 -2.49 11.15
C GLN A 104 -1.93 -1.16 10.46
N TYR A 105 -2.38 -0.11 11.11
CA TYR A 105 -2.38 1.25 10.59
C TYR A 105 -1.90 2.22 11.65
N TRP A 106 -1.27 3.29 11.18
CA TRP A 106 -1.33 4.55 11.90
C TRP A 106 -2.46 5.40 11.34
N THR A 107 -3.28 5.94 12.23
CA THR A 107 -4.36 6.87 11.90
C THR A 107 -4.06 8.20 12.58
N TRP A 108 -4.09 9.30 11.82
CA TRP A 108 -3.94 10.62 12.44
C TRP A 108 -5.20 11.00 13.23
N VAL A 109 -5.02 11.33 14.49
CA VAL A 109 -6.08 11.78 15.39
C VAL A 109 -5.80 13.23 15.78
N GLY A 110 -6.61 14.14 15.25
CA GLY A 110 -6.42 15.59 15.43
C GLY A 110 -6.56 16.06 16.88
N GLN A 111 -7.40 15.42 17.68
CA GLN A 111 -7.62 15.81 19.09
C GLN A 111 -6.36 15.64 19.95
N ILE A 112 -5.62 14.55 19.73
CA ILE A 112 -4.37 14.24 20.45
C ILE A 112 -3.12 14.70 19.69
N GLN A 113 -3.29 15.29 18.49
CA GLN A 113 -2.21 15.64 17.56
C GLN A 113 -1.20 14.49 17.40
N GLY A 114 -1.69 13.28 17.09
CA GLY A 114 -0.84 12.10 17.09
C GLY A 114 -1.30 11.00 16.14
N PHE A 115 -0.39 10.07 15.88
CA PHE A 115 -0.64 8.86 15.13
C PHE A 115 -1.08 7.76 16.09
N GLN A 116 -2.34 7.35 15.98
CA GLN A 116 -2.87 6.24 16.74
C GLN A 116 -2.58 4.93 16.02
N HIS A 117 -1.89 3.98 16.66
CA HIS A 117 -1.77 2.61 16.15
C HIS A 117 -3.07 1.85 16.36
N GLN A 118 -3.55 1.20 15.32
CA GLN A 118 -4.70 0.32 15.35
C GLN A 118 -4.42 -0.95 14.54
N VAL A 119 -5.03 -2.05 14.96
CA VAL A 119 -4.96 -3.34 14.31
C VAL A 119 -6.36 -3.85 13.97
N LEU A 120 -6.48 -4.55 12.86
CA LEU A 120 -7.70 -5.24 12.47
C LEU A 120 -7.89 -6.47 13.38
N LYS A 121 -8.96 -6.48 14.17
CA LYS A 121 -9.32 -7.57 15.08
C LYS A 121 -10.27 -8.58 14.44
N ASP A 122 -11.26 -8.08 13.71
CA ASP A 122 -12.23 -8.89 12.96
C ASP A 122 -12.33 -8.38 11.53
N VAL A 123 -12.53 -9.29 10.56
CA VAL A 123 -12.63 -8.95 9.14
C VAL A 123 -14.08 -8.70 8.70
N LYS A 124 -15.06 -9.38 9.31
CA LYS A 124 -16.48 -9.33 8.91
C LYS A 124 -17.41 -9.33 10.14
N PRO A 125 -17.94 -8.17 10.57
CA PRO A 125 -17.61 -6.82 10.07
C PRO A 125 -16.16 -6.43 10.44
N ALA A 126 -15.61 -5.47 9.71
CA ALA A 126 -14.29 -4.92 10.05
C ALA A 126 -14.34 -4.30 11.45
N LYS A 127 -13.52 -4.79 12.38
CA LYS A 127 -13.34 -4.18 13.70
C LYS A 127 -11.89 -3.82 13.93
N TRP A 128 -11.65 -2.58 14.36
CA TRP A 128 -10.33 -2.03 14.64
C TRP A 128 -10.16 -1.83 16.14
N GLY A 129 -8.95 -2.06 16.64
CA GLY A 129 -8.64 -1.88 18.06
C GLY A 129 -7.15 -1.81 18.33
N LEU A 130 -6.77 -1.71 19.60
CA LEU A 130 -5.36 -1.73 20.02
C LEU A 130 -4.76 -3.13 19.87
N LEU A 131 -3.44 -3.21 19.65
CA LEU A 131 -2.77 -4.51 19.61
C LEU A 131 -2.91 -5.24 20.95
N SER A 132 -2.50 -4.55 22.02
CA SER A 132 -2.64 -4.91 23.44
C SER A 132 -2.63 -3.61 24.24
N ASP A 133 -3.32 -3.55 25.38
CA ASP A 133 -3.35 -2.37 26.25
C ASP A 133 -1.97 -2.05 26.85
N GLU A 134 -1.09 -3.05 26.94
CA GLU A 134 0.28 -2.92 27.44
C GLU A 134 1.27 -2.40 26.38
N ILE A 135 0.89 -2.44 25.09
CA ILE A 135 1.78 -2.13 23.97
C ILE A 135 1.36 -0.82 23.32
N ASP A 136 2.15 0.22 23.58
CA ASP A 136 1.93 1.56 23.03
C ASP A 136 2.82 1.84 21.81
N PHE A 137 2.21 1.79 20.61
CA PHE A 137 2.79 2.23 19.34
C PHE A 137 2.22 3.58 18.84
N HIS A 138 1.52 4.32 19.69
CA HIS A 138 1.04 5.67 19.38
C HIS A 138 2.22 6.64 19.30
N VAL A 139 2.15 7.63 18.42
CA VAL A 139 3.20 8.66 18.32
C VAL A 139 2.56 10.03 18.41
N ASN A 140 2.83 10.74 19.50
CA ASN A 140 2.35 12.11 19.68
C ASN A 140 3.34 13.08 19.02
N LEU A 141 2.83 14.03 18.23
CA LEU A 141 3.63 15.03 17.54
C LEU A 141 4.50 15.86 18.50
N ALA A 142 3.98 16.19 19.69
CA ALA A 142 4.71 17.00 20.68
C ALA A 142 5.96 16.29 21.23
N GLU A 143 6.01 14.95 21.15
CA GLU A 143 7.11 14.12 21.65
C GLU A 143 8.18 13.86 20.58
N ILE A 144 7.90 14.17 19.31
CA ILE A 144 8.85 13.95 18.20
C ILE A 144 9.94 15.02 18.24
N GLU A 145 11.20 14.57 18.21
CA GLU A 145 12.35 15.44 18.02
C GLU A 145 12.70 15.58 16.54
N GLU A 146 12.78 14.44 15.84
CA GLU A 146 13.15 14.34 14.43
C GLU A 146 12.57 13.04 13.86
N MET A 147 12.27 13.04 12.56
CA MET A 147 11.92 11.82 11.84
C MET A 147 12.88 11.58 10.68
N LYS A 148 13.60 10.47 10.76
CA LYS A 148 14.50 10.00 9.71
C LYS A 148 13.77 9.02 8.80
N TRP A 149 13.97 9.10 7.50
CA TRP A 149 13.22 8.27 6.56
C TRP A 149 14.10 7.74 5.42
N ASN A 150 13.78 6.54 4.93
CA ASN A 150 14.40 5.94 3.74
C ASN A 150 13.29 5.27 2.91
N ILE A 151 12.97 5.85 1.75
CA ILE A 151 11.92 5.37 0.84
C ILE A 151 12.28 4.01 0.23
N GLU A 152 13.55 3.75 -0.07
CA GLU A 152 14.00 2.47 -0.66
C GLU A 152 13.82 1.32 0.32
N ALA A 153 14.16 1.56 1.59
CA ALA A 153 13.95 0.60 2.67
C ALA A 153 12.50 0.58 3.20
N LEU A 154 11.63 1.47 2.71
CA LEU A 154 10.27 1.70 3.19
C LEU A 154 10.19 1.92 4.70
N ARG A 155 11.15 2.64 5.29
CA ARG A 155 11.30 2.76 6.74
C ARG A 155 11.35 4.21 7.21
N VAL A 156 10.76 4.43 8.38
CA VAL A 156 10.94 5.65 9.17
C VAL A 156 11.48 5.29 10.55
N HIS A 157 12.31 6.17 11.08
CA HIS A 157 12.83 6.16 12.43
C HIS A 157 12.48 7.49 13.06
N ILE A 158 11.53 7.45 13.99
CA ILE A 158 11.03 8.60 14.73
C ILE A 158 11.84 8.69 16.02
N VAL A 159 12.68 9.71 16.09
CA VAL A 159 13.48 10.04 17.26
C VAL A 159 12.58 10.79 18.23
N MET A 160 12.44 10.22 19.43
CA MET A 160 11.59 10.79 20.48
C MET A 160 12.44 11.68 21.38
N LYS A 161 11.88 12.79 21.86
CA LYS A 161 12.53 13.63 22.87
C LYS A 161 12.80 12.82 24.13
N LYS A 162 13.99 12.97 24.71
CA LYS A 162 14.48 12.16 25.84
C LYS A 162 13.55 12.16 27.06
N ASP A 163 12.90 13.30 27.32
CA ASP A 163 12.06 13.50 28.51
C ASP A 163 10.55 13.52 28.19
N ALA A 164 10.17 13.12 26.98
CA ALA A 164 8.78 13.17 26.53
C ALA A 164 8.14 11.78 26.45
N GLY A 165 6.84 11.73 26.76
CA GLY A 165 6.00 10.56 26.62
C GLY A 165 5.94 9.67 27.86
N LYS A 166 5.12 8.62 27.74
CA LYS A 166 4.90 7.67 28.84
C LYS A 166 6.12 6.78 29.04
N LEU A 167 6.39 6.44 30.31
CA LEU A 167 7.34 5.39 30.64
C LEU A 167 6.82 4.05 30.12
N ALA A 168 7.74 3.21 29.65
CA ALA A 168 7.43 1.84 29.29
C ALA A 168 7.27 0.96 30.54
N ALA A 169 6.89 -0.30 30.34
CA ALA A 169 6.65 -1.26 31.42
C ALA A 169 7.87 -1.48 32.35
N ASP A 170 9.09 -1.22 31.88
CA ASP A 170 10.33 -1.32 32.65
C ASP A 170 10.68 -0.03 33.42
N GLY A 171 9.78 0.96 33.46
CA GLY A 171 9.99 2.25 34.14
C GLY A 171 10.97 3.19 33.44
N LYS A 172 11.47 2.83 32.25
CA LYS A 172 12.39 3.66 31.45
C LYS A 172 11.63 4.33 30.30
N PRO A 173 12.18 5.40 29.68
CA PRO A 173 11.57 6.01 28.51
C PRO A 173 11.28 4.99 27.41
N ARG A 174 10.14 5.11 26.73
CA ARG A 174 9.76 4.20 25.63
C ARG A 174 10.84 4.13 24.55
N GLY A 175 11.54 5.25 24.33
CA GLY A 175 12.57 5.40 23.31
C GLY A 175 11.95 5.58 21.92
N ASP A 176 12.82 5.45 20.92
CA ASP A 176 12.47 5.71 19.53
C ASP A 176 11.45 4.72 18.96
N VAL A 177 10.68 5.20 17.98
CA VAL A 177 9.71 4.40 17.24
C VAL A 177 10.19 4.21 15.81
N MET A 178 10.34 2.96 15.39
CA MET A 178 10.64 2.60 14.01
C MET A 178 9.40 2.00 13.36
N ALA A 179 9.10 2.40 12.13
CA ALA A 179 8.03 1.78 11.37
C ALA A 179 8.50 1.48 9.94
N SER A 180 7.96 0.38 9.39
CA SER A 180 8.12 0.02 8.00
C SER A 180 6.75 0.03 7.31
N PHE A 181 6.72 0.44 6.05
CA PHE A 181 5.51 0.52 5.25
C PHE A 181 5.41 -0.63 4.27
N ARG A 182 4.18 -1.09 3.99
CA ARG A 182 3.95 -2.14 2.97
C ARG A 182 4.16 -1.65 1.54
N ARG A 183 4.02 -0.35 1.29
CA ARG A 183 4.02 0.25 -0.06
C ARG A 183 4.66 1.63 -0.04
N ALA A 184 5.48 1.93 -1.07
CA ALA A 184 6.11 3.24 -1.25
C ALA A 184 5.08 4.38 -1.32
N ARG A 185 3.96 4.18 -2.03
CA ARG A 185 2.88 5.17 -2.12
C ARG A 185 2.37 5.60 -0.75
N THR A 186 2.14 4.65 0.14
CA THR A 186 1.65 4.93 1.51
C THR A 186 2.69 5.69 2.32
N MET A 187 3.97 5.32 2.21
CA MET A 187 5.05 6.04 2.87
C MET A 187 5.20 7.48 2.37
N ARG A 188 5.17 7.71 1.06
CA ARG A 188 5.20 9.09 0.51
C ARG A 188 4.04 9.93 1.00
N ARG A 189 2.83 9.33 1.07
CA ARG A 189 1.64 9.98 1.64
C ARG A 189 1.83 10.39 3.10
N PHE A 190 2.49 9.54 3.88
CA PHE A 190 2.81 9.79 5.27
C PHE A 190 3.84 10.92 5.40
N LEU A 191 4.95 10.86 4.66
CA LEU A 191 5.99 11.87 4.70
C LEU A 191 5.50 13.25 4.24
N PHE A 192 4.67 13.30 3.20
CA PHE A 192 4.00 14.52 2.77
C PHE A 192 3.18 15.11 3.91
N PHE A 193 2.35 14.30 4.58
CA PHE A 193 1.56 14.74 5.72
C PHE A 193 2.43 15.26 6.88
N CYS A 194 3.51 14.55 7.21
CA CYS A 194 4.46 14.98 8.24
C CYS A 194 5.10 16.34 7.90
N ARG A 195 5.46 16.56 6.64
CA ARG A 195 5.97 17.85 6.17
C ARG A 195 4.93 18.96 6.32
N GLU A 196 3.69 18.73 5.88
CA GLU A 196 2.58 19.69 6.02
C GLU A 196 2.28 20.03 7.49
N LYS A 197 2.56 19.11 8.42
CA LYS A 197 2.47 19.33 9.86
C LYS A 197 3.68 20.04 10.47
N GLY A 198 4.67 20.42 9.66
CA GLY A 198 5.87 21.11 10.13
C GLY A 198 6.85 20.21 10.89
N MET A 199 6.77 18.89 10.72
CA MET A 199 7.71 17.95 11.35
C MET A 199 9.10 18.11 10.74
N LYS A 200 10.14 18.06 11.58
CA LYS A 200 11.52 17.94 11.12
C LYS A 200 11.72 16.54 10.54
N ILE A 201 11.78 16.44 9.22
CA ILE A 201 12.01 15.19 8.49
C ILE A 201 13.36 15.23 7.78
N ALA A 202 14.17 14.18 7.93
CA ALA A 202 15.48 14.07 7.33
C ALA A 202 15.61 12.74 6.56
N LYS A 203 16.18 12.81 5.35
CA LYS A 203 16.49 11.61 4.57
C LYS A 203 17.65 10.87 5.23
N ARG A 204 17.53 9.54 5.34
CA ARG A 204 18.60 8.66 5.80
C ARG A 204 19.18 7.95 4.59
N GLU A 205 20.51 7.96 4.49
CA GLU A 205 21.22 7.16 3.49
C GLU A 205 21.00 5.66 3.72
N PRO A 206 21.13 4.82 2.67
CA PRO A 206 20.91 3.37 2.72
C PRO A 206 21.65 2.64 3.85
#